data_AF-A0A2G1X130-F1
#
_entry.id   AF-A0A2G1X130-F1
#
_cell.length_a   1.000
_cell.length_b   1.000
_cell.length_c   1.000
_cell.angle_alpha   90.00
_cell.angle_beta   90.00
_cell.angle_gamma   90.00
#
_symmetry.space_group_name_H-M   'P 1'
#
loop_
_entity.id
_entity.type
_entity.pdbx_description
1 polymer ?
#
loop_
_entity_poly.entity_id
_entity_poly.type
_entity_poly.pdbx_seq_one_letter_code
_entity_poly.pdbx_strand_id
1 'polypeptide(L)'
;KGLGAPVGSILAGDEAFVEDARRVRKLFGGGMRQAGMIAAPGLRALENVDRLAEDHANAERLAAGLDALDGVDAPAPDTNIVVAHTEEAGVPAESLYAACKEAGVGCVEFADYTTRFTTHLDVDETDVDEAVERIAAVVDDLRD
;
A
#
# COMPACT_ATOMS: atom_id res chain seq x y z
N LYS A 1 0.45 5.27 -7.48
CA LYS A 1 -0.33 4.58 -6.42
C LYS A 1 -1.11 3.44 -7.08
N GLY A 2 -2.25 2.99 -6.57
CA GLY A 2 -2.98 1.80 -7.05
C GLY A 2 -3.24 1.75 -8.57
N LEU A 3 -3.43 2.90 -9.22
CA LEU A 3 -3.63 2.94 -10.68
C LEU A 3 -2.41 2.52 -11.52
N GLY A 4 -1.21 2.46 -10.96
CA GLY A 4 0.00 2.00 -11.67
C GLY A 4 0.72 3.04 -12.54
N ALA A 5 0.28 4.31 -12.55
CA ALA A 5 1.04 5.37 -13.23
C ALA A 5 2.41 5.59 -12.56
N PRO A 6 3.50 5.73 -13.34
CA PRO A 6 4.85 5.88 -12.79
C PRO A 6 5.10 7.25 -12.16
N VAL A 7 4.47 8.31 -12.69
CA VAL A 7 4.63 9.69 -12.20
C VAL A 7 3.32 10.46 -12.36
N GLY A 8 2.98 11.28 -11.37
CA GLY A 8 2.01 12.36 -11.51
C GLY A 8 0.77 12.22 -10.64
N SER A 9 -0.03 13.27 -10.67
CA SER A 9 -1.36 13.37 -10.08
C SER A 9 -2.16 14.38 -10.91
N ILE A 10 -3.49 14.28 -10.88
CA ILE A 10 -4.38 15.15 -11.67
C ILE A 10 -5.19 16.01 -10.71
N LEU A 11 -5.29 17.30 -11.04
CA LEU A 11 -6.20 18.25 -10.40
C LEU A 11 -7.32 18.58 -11.39
N ALA A 12 -8.57 18.51 -10.94
CA ALA A 12 -9.76 18.78 -11.74
C ALA A 12 -10.66 19.79 -11.01
N GLY A 13 -11.37 20.61 -11.78
CA GLY A 13 -12.28 21.65 -11.31
C GLY A 13 -12.82 22.46 -12.49
N ASP A 14 -13.44 23.60 -12.24
CA ASP A 14 -13.87 24.51 -13.29
C ASP A 14 -12.70 25.17 -14.03
N GLU A 15 -13.00 25.82 -15.15
CA GLU A 15 -12.00 26.44 -16.02
C GLU A 15 -11.17 27.50 -15.30
N ALA A 16 -11.82 28.42 -14.56
CA ALA A 16 -11.15 29.48 -13.83
C ALA A 16 -10.19 28.92 -12.76
N PHE A 17 -10.62 27.91 -12.02
CA PHE A 17 -9.81 27.20 -11.04
C PHE A 17 -8.59 26.53 -11.68
N VAL A 18 -8.78 25.83 -12.81
CA VAL A 18 -7.69 25.15 -13.51
C VAL A 18 -6.68 26.14 -14.10
N GLU A 19 -7.13 27.29 -14.60
CA GLU A 19 -6.26 28.37 -15.08
C GLU A 19 -5.35 28.92 -13.97
N ASP A 20 -5.92 29.23 -12.81
CA ASP A 20 -5.15 29.68 -11.65
C ASP A 20 -4.19 28.60 -11.14
N ALA A 21 -4.65 27.35 -11.05
CA ALA A 21 -3.81 26.23 -10.66
C ALA A 21 -2.62 26.02 -11.62
N ARG A 22 -2.78 26.25 -12.93
CA ARG A 22 -1.67 26.18 -13.91
C ARG A 22 -0.61 27.24 -13.66
N ARG A 23 -1.00 28.46 -13.25
CA ARG A 23 -0.05 29.52 -12.85
C ARG A 23 0.73 29.11 -11.61
N VAL A 24 0.03 28.61 -10.58
CA VAL A 24 0.65 28.11 -9.34
C VAL A 24 1.60 26.95 -9.63
N ARG A 25 1.19 25.97 -10.45
CA ARG A 25 2.04 24.87 -10.90
C ARG A 25 3.33 25.39 -11.55
N LYS A 26 3.27 26.48 -12.33
CA LYS A 26 4.46 27.07 -12.95
C LYS A 26 5.38 27.73 -11.93
N LEU A 27 4.82 28.44 -10.94
CA LEU A 27 5.56 29.09 -9.85
C LEU A 27 6.37 28.06 -9.03
N PHE A 28 5.76 26.91 -8.72
CA PHE A 28 6.42 25.80 -8.01
C PHE A 28 7.30 24.92 -8.91
N GLY A 29 7.49 25.28 -10.18
CA GLY A 29 8.38 24.53 -11.09
C GLY A 29 7.77 23.28 -11.73
N GLY A 30 6.49 22.96 -11.51
CA GLY A 30 5.80 21.81 -12.11
C GLY A 30 5.47 21.96 -13.61
N GLY A 31 5.88 23.05 -14.25
CA GLY A 31 5.72 23.29 -15.69
C GLY A 31 6.75 22.55 -16.53
N MET A 32 6.60 21.23 -16.65
CA MET A 32 7.47 20.34 -17.42
C MET A 32 7.34 20.56 -18.94
N ARG A 33 8.37 20.15 -19.70
CA ARG A 33 8.39 20.24 -21.18
C ARG A 33 7.81 18.97 -21.81
N GLN A 34 8.64 17.96 -22.10
CA GLN A 34 8.23 16.71 -22.75
C GLN A 34 7.46 15.75 -21.80
N ALA A 35 6.43 16.28 -21.12
CA ALA A 35 5.61 15.54 -20.15
C ALA A 35 4.73 14.45 -20.79
N GLY A 36 4.64 14.39 -22.12
CA GLY A 36 3.95 13.32 -22.84
C GLY A 36 4.45 11.92 -22.45
N MET A 37 5.73 11.78 -22.11
CA MET A 37 6.33 10.52 -21.67
C MET A 37 5.72 9.98 -20.37
N ILE A 38 5.24 10.84 -19.47
CA ILE A 38 4.57 10.43 -18.23
C ILE A 38 3.05 10.53 -18.33
N ALA A 39 2.52 11.39 -19.20
CA ALA A 39 1.09 11.50 -19.42
C ALA A 39 0.51 10.27 -20.14
N ALA A 40 1.24 9.70 -21.11
CA ALA A 40 0.79 8.50 -21.83
C ALA A 40 0.53 7.28 -20.92
N PRO A 41 1.47 6.85 -20.05
CA PRO A 41 1.17 5.80 -19.08
C PRO A 41 0.13 6.24 -18.04
N GLY A 42 0.04 7.54 -17.72
CA GLY A 42 -1.02 8.10 -16.88
C GLY A 42 -2.44 7.88 -17.43
N LEU A 43 -2.62 8.02 -18.75
CA LEU A 43 -3.91 7.73 -19.40
C LEU A 43 -4.28 6.25 -19.30
N ARG A 44 -3.30 5.34 -19.45
CA ARG A 44 -3.52 3.90 -19.26
C ARG A 44 -3.84 3.55 -17.82
N ALA A 45 -3.18 4.19 -16.86
CA ALA A 45 -3.46 3.99 -15.45
C ALA A 45 -4.92 4.31 -15.06
N LEU A 46 -5.56 5.27 -15.74
CA LEU A 46 -6.98 5.58 -15.50
C LEU A 46 -7.93 4.44 -15.93
N GLU A 47 -7.47 3.50 -16.77
CA GLU A 47 -8.24 2.33 -17.17
C GLU A 47 -8.26 1.25 -16.06
N ASN A 48 -7.38 1.35 -15.04
CA ASN A 48 -7.24 0.37 -13.96
C ASN A 48 -8.19 0.59 -12.77
N VAL A 49 -9.16 1.50 -12.86
CA VAL A 49 -10.03 1.84 -11.70
C VAL A 49 -10.79 0.63 -11.18
N ASP A 50 -11.39 -0.18 -12.06
CA ASP A 50 -12.17 -1.35 -11.65
C ASP A 50 -11.29 -2.44 -11.01
N ARG A 51 -10.02 -2.52 -11.40
CA ARG A 51 -9.04 -3.47 -10.86
C ARG A 51 -8.69 -3.19 -9.39
N LEU A 52 -8.94 -1.98 -8.87
CA LEU A 52 -8.71 -1.69 -7.45
C LEU A 52 -9.52 -2.62 -6.52
N ALA A 53 -10.61 -3.20 -7.00
CA ALA A 53 -11.36 -4.23 -6.27
C ALA A 53 -10.52 -5.50 -6.01
N GLU A 54 -9.59 -5.86 -6.89
CA GLU A 54 -8.65 -6.97 -6.67
C GLU A 54 -7.68 -6.65 -5.53
N ASP A 55 -7.16 -5.41 -5.49
CA ASP A 55 -6.28 -4.96 -4.41
C ASP A 55 -7.04 -5.01 -3.06
N HIS A 56 -8.33 -4.65 -3.04
CA HIS A 56 -9.17 -4.75 -1.84
C HIS A 56 -9.39 -6.20 -1.40
N ALA A 57 -9.73 -7.10 -2.33
CA ALA A 57 -9.89 -8.53 -2.03
C ALA A 57 -8.60 -9.15 -1.47
N ASN A 58 -7.44 -8.77 -2.02
CA ASN A 58 -6.14 -9.19 -1.52
C ASN A 58 -5.84 -8.63 -0.12
N ALA A 59 -6.27 -7.41 0.19
CA ALA A 59 -6.13 -6.85 1.53
C ALA A 59 -7.03 -7.56 2.55
N GLU A 60 -8.28 -7.88 2.19
CA GLU A 60 -9.17 -8.69 3.03
C GLU A 60 -8.58 -10.07 3.32
N ARG A 61 -8.00 -10.72 2.29
CA ARG A 61 -7.31 -12.00 2.44
C ARG A 61 -6.10 -11.91 3.37
N LEU A 62 -5.26 -10.89 3.17
CA LEU A 62 -4.09 -10.66 4.03
C LEU A 62 -4.51 -10.43 5.48
N ALA A 63 -5.51 -9.56 5.71
CA ALA A 63 -6.02 -9.29 7.05
C ALA A 63 -6.53 -10.57 7.72
N ALA A 64 -7.36 -11.36 7.04
CA ALA A 64 -7.85 -12.64 7.57
C ALA A 64 -6.73 -13.64 7.89
N GLY A 65 -5.68 -13.68 7.07
CA GLY A 65 -4.51 -14.51 7.31
C GLY A 65 -3.71 -14.08 8.54
N LEU A 66 -3.54 -12.77 8.74
CA LEU A 66 -2.85 -12.21 9.91
C LEU A 66 -3.66 -12.35 11.20
N ASP A 67 -4.96 -12.12 11.13
CA ASP A 67 -5.90 -12.22 12.27
C ASP A 67 -6.03 -13.66 12.80
N ALA A 68 -5.69 -14.65 11.98
CA ALA A 68 -5.63 -16.04 12.38
C ALA A 68 -4.36 -16.40 13.18
N LEU A 69 -3.37 -15.52 13.24
CA LEU A 69 -2.15 -15.73 14.02
C LEU A 69 -2.42 -15.39 15.49
N ASP A 70 -2.03 -16.29 16.40
CA ASP A 70 -2.22 -16.09 17.85
C ASP A 70 -1.66 -14.72 18.27
N GLY A 71 -2.38 -13.87 19.00
CA GLY A 71 -1.86 -12.57 19.47
C GLY A 71 -1.65 -11.48 18.40
N VAL A 72 -2.08 -11.70 17.16
CA VAL A 72 -2.13 -10.67 16.11
C VAL A 72 -3.59 -10.29 15.86
N ASP A 73 -3.91 -9.00 15.95
CA ASP A 73 -5.22 -8.44 15.61
C ASP A 73 -5.10 -7.68 14.28
N ALA A 74 -5.84 -8.11 13.26
CA ALA A 74 -5.81 -7.52 11.93
C ALA A 74 -7.25 -7.34 11.41
N PRO A 75 -7.93 -6.26 11.81
CA PRO A 75 -9.34 -6.06 11.46
C PRO A 75 -9.53 -5.96 9.95
N ALA A 76 -10.72 -6.37 9.49
CA ALA A 76 -11.10 -6.32 8.09
C ALA A 76 -10.94 -4.89 7.52
N PRO A 77 -10.21 -4.72 6.40
CA PRO A 77 -9.94 -3.40 5.84
C PRO A 77 -11.09 -2.91 4.96
N ASP A 78 -11.29 -1.58 4.92
CA ASP A 78 -12.25 -0.96 3.99
C ASP A 78 -11.73 -0.87 2.54
N THR A 79 -10.40 -0.97 2.35
CA THR A 79 -9.70 -0.74 1.08
C THR A 79 -8.42 -1.61 1.00
N ASN A 80 -7.39 -1.17 0.28
CA ASN A 80 -6.14 -1.90 0.07
C ASN A 80 -5.11 -1.79 1.22
N ILE A 81 -5.51 -1.34 2.41
CA ILE A 81 -4.62 -1.08 3.54
C ILE A 81 -5.00 -1.97 4.71
N VAL A 82 -4.08 -2.82 5.14
CA VAL A 82 -4.21 -3.65 6.35
C VAL A 82 -3.37 -3.04 7.45
N VAL A 83 -3.97 -2.86 8.61
CA VAL A 83 -3.30 -2.43 9.84
C VAL A 83 -3.29 -3.63 10.78
N ALA A 84 -2.12 -4.09 11.16
CA ALA A 84 -1.94 -5.24 12.04
C ALA A 84 -1.38 -4.77 13.38
N HIS A 85 -1.99 -5.24 14.46
CA HIS A 85 -1.62 -4.96 15.84
C HIS A 85 -0.99 -6.21 16.47
N THR A 86 0.18 -6.05 17.06
CA THR A 86 0.98 -7.16 17.61
C THR A 86 1.34 -6.95 19.08
N GLU A 87 0.55 -6.15 19.79
CA GLU A 87 0.75 -5.87 21.22
C GLU A 87 0.54 -7.13 22.07
N GLU A 88 -0.51 -7.91 21.78
CA GLU A 88 -0.79 -9.18 22.48
C GLU A 88 0.26 -10.25 22.19
N ALA A 89 0.82 -10.24 20.98
CA ALA A 89 1.97 -11.04 20.58
C ALA A 89 3.27 -10.67 21.32
N GLY A 90 3.33 -9.48 21.93
CA GLY A 90 4.58 -8.93 22.49
C GLY A 90 5.64 -8.60 21.45
N VAL A 91 5.27 -8.49 20.16
CA VAL A 91 6.20 -8.26 19.04
C VAL A 91 6.17 -6.79 18.65
N PRO A 92 7.22 -5.99 18.91
CA PRO A 92 7.27 -4.59 18.49
C PRO A 92 7.27 -4.45 16.97
N ALA A 93 6.66 -3.37 16.47
CA ALA A 93 6.55 -3.12 15.04
C ALA A 93 7.89 -2.91 14.33
N GLU A 94 8.88 -2.32 15.00
CA GLU A 94 10.26 -2.18 14.49
C GLU A 94 10.89 -3.56 14.22
N SER A 95 10.74 -4.50 15.17
CA SER A 95 11.26 -5.87 15.06
C SER A 95 10.56 -6.65 13.95
N LEU A 96 9.22 -6.56 13.90
CA LEU A 96 8.43 -7.19 12.84
C LEU A 96 8.81 -6.63 11.46
N TYR A 97 8.93 -5.31 11.32
CA TYR A 97 9.35 -4.67 10.08
C TYR A 97 10.71 -5.17 9.61
N ALA A 98 11.70 -5.22 10.51
CA ALA A 98 13.05 -5.68 10.18
C ALA A 98 13.05 -7.15 9.72
N ALA A 99 12.39 -8.02 10.47
CA ALA A 99 12.34 -9.45 10.17
C ALA A 99 11.51 -9.76 8.91
N CYS A 100 10.35 -9.11 8.71
CA CYS A 100 9.58 -9.22 7.47
C CYS A 100 10.41 -8.81 6.25
N LYS A 101 11.19 -7.73 6.36
CA LYS A 101 12.06 -7.28 5.26
C LYS A 101 13.12 -8.32 4.91
N GLU A 102 13.73 -8.97 5.91
CA GLU A 102 14.67 -10.06 5.69
C GLU A 102 13.99 -11.30 5.06
N ALA A 103 12.75 -11.58 5.44
CA ALA A 103 11.90 -12.60 4.83
C ALA A 103 11.33 -12.19 3.45
N GLY A 104 11.68 -11.01 2.93
CA GLY A 104 11.22 -10.54 1.62
C GLY A 104 9.77 -10.08 1.58
N VAL A 105 9.19 -9.69 2.73
CA VAL A 105 7.84 -9.14 2.85
C VAL A 105 7.89 -7.65 3.18
N GLY A 106 7.22 -6.83 2.36
CA GLY A 106 7.19 -5.38 2.53
C GLY A 106 6.08 -4.91 3.47
N CYS A 107 6.44 -4.14 4.50
CA CYS A 107 5.50 -3.41 5.35
C CYS A 107 6.14 -2.09 5.83
N VAL A 108 5.40 -1.32 6.63
CA VAL A 108 5.96 -0.15 7.35
C VAL A 108 5.56 -0.19 8.82
N GLU A 109 6.46 0.31 9.67
CA GLU A 109 6.14 0.68 11.04
C GLU A 109 5.15 1.86 11.04
N PHE A 110 4.10 1.76 11.85
CA PHE A 110 3.07 2.79 11.97
C PHE A 110 2.95 3.33 13.42
N ALA A 111 3.11 2.46 14.40
CA ALA A 111 3.25 2.77 15.83
C ALA A 111 3.98 1.62 16.55
N ASP A 112 4.25 1.75 17.86
CA ASP A 112 5.07 0.83 18.66
C ASP A 112 4.78 -0.67 18.44
N TYR A 113 3.50 -1.04 18.30
CA TYR A 113 3.02 -2.41 18.04
C TYR A 113 2.07 -2.47 16.85
N THR A 114 2.22 -1.56 15.89
CA THR A 114 1.33 -1.47 14.72
C THR A 114 2.14 -1.38 13.44
N THR A 115 1.92 -2.35 12.54
CA THR A 115 2.48 -2.34 11.19
C THR A 115 1.36 -2.12 10.17
N ARG A 116 1.72 -1.51 9.04
CA ARG A 116 0.81 -1.28 7.92
C ARG A 116 1.32 -2.00 6.68
N PHE A 117 0.44 -2.82 6.11
CA PHE A 117 0.62 -3.46 4.81
C PHE A 117 -0.26 -2.77 3.78
N THR A 118 0.12 -2.84 2.52
CA THR A 118 -0.64 -2.21 1.43
C THR A 118 -0.55 -3.06 0.18
N THR A 119 -1.67 -3.64 -0.24
CA THR A 119 -1.76 -4.38 -1.49
C THR A 119 -1.85 -3.41 -2.67
N HIS A 120 -1.37 -3.85 -3.83
CA HIS A 120 -1.35 -3.04 -5.05
C HIS A 120 -1.20 -3.92 -6.29
N LEU A 121 -1.12 -3.28 -7.46
CA LEU A 121 -1.11 -3.91 -8.76
C LEU A 121 -0.05 -5.00 -8.99
N ASP A 122 1.04 -4.98 -8.23
CA ASP A 122 2.15 -5.91 -8.37
C ASP A 122 2.15 -6.99 -7.27
N VAL A 123 1.03 -7.15 -6.56
CA VAL A 123 0.82 -8.16 -5.51
C VAL A 123 -0.44 -8.95 -5.85
N ASP A 124 -0.26 -10.20 -6.24
CA ASP A 124 -1.36 -11.11 -6.54
C ASP A 124 -1.79 -11.97 -5.34
N GLU A 125 -2.78 -12.84 -5.53
CA GLU A 125 -3.30 -13.74 -4.48
C GLU A 125 -2.23 -14.68 -3.93
N THR A 126 -1.32 -15.16 -4.78
CA THR A 126 -0.24 -16.09 -4.40
C THR A 126 0.80 -15.34 -3.56
N ASP A 127 1.14 -14.11 -3.94
CA ASP A 127 2.03 -13.26 -3.16
C ASP A 127 1.46 -12.99 -1.75
N VAL A 128 0.14 -12.81 -1.63
CA VAL A 128 -0.53 -12.62 -0.33
C VAL A 128 -0.42 -13.88 0.53
N ASP A 129 -0.70 -15.06 -0.03
CA ASP A 129 -0.58 -16.32 0.71
C ASP A 129 0.83 -16.55 1.22
N GLU A 130 1.82 -16.38 0.35
CA GLU A 130 3.22 -16.54 0.72
C GLU A 130 3.66 -15.50 1.75
N ALA A 131 3.15 -14.27 1.67
CA ALA A 131 3.41 -13.25 2.68
C ALA A 131 2.84 -13.65 4.05
N VAL A 132 1.62 -14.19 4.12
CA VAL A 132 1.03 -14.66 5.38
C VAL A 132 1.87 -15.77 6.00
N GLU A 133 2.29 -16.77 5.22
CA GLU A 133 3.15 -17.86 5.70
C GLU A 133 4.48 -17.35 6.28
N ARG A 134 5.12 -16.41 5.58
CA ARG A 134 6.39 -15.81 6.02
C ARG A 134 6.22 -14.92 7.25
N ILE A 135 5.13 -14.15 7.33
CA ILE A 135 4.84 -13.32 8.50
C ILE A 135 4.56 -14.21 9.72
N ALA A 136 3.83 -15.32 9.55
CA ALA A 136 3.59 -16.29 10.62
C ALA A 136 4.91 -16.81 11.21
N ALA A 137 5.84 -17.27 10.35
CA ALA A 137 7.15 -17.73 10.79
C ALA A 137 7.95 -16.64 11.52
N VAL A 138 7.94 -15.41 11.00
CA VAL A 138 8.60 -14.26 11.64
C VAL A 138 8.00 -13.94 13.02
N VAL A 139 6.67 -13.97 13.13
CA VAL A 139 5.98 -13.68 14.38
C VAL A 139 6.28 -14.75 15.43
N ASP A 140 6.33 -16.02 15.05
CA ASP A 140 6.72 -17.12 15.93
C ASP A 140 8.18 -16.99 16.38
N ASP A 141 9.11 -16.74 15.46
CA ASP A 141 10.55 -16.58 15.76
C ASP A 141 10.84 -15.39 16.71
N LEU A 142 10.03 -14.33 16.67
CA LEU A 142 10.19 -13.15 17.53
C LEU A 142 9.60 -13.31 18.93
N ARG A 143 8.84 -14.40 19.19
CA ARG A 143 8.26 -14.72 20.49
C ARG A 143 9.14 -15.61 21.36
N ASP A 144 10.02 -16.39 20.75
CA ASP A 144 10.98 -17.29 21.40
C ASP A 144 12.21 -16.53 21.97
#